data_AF-A0ABD7C9S6-F1
#
_entry.id   AF-A0ABD7C9S6-F1
#
_cell.length_a   1.000
_cell.length_b   1.000
_cell.length_c   1.000
_cell.angle_alpha   90.00
_cell.angle_beta   90.00
_cell.angle_gamma   90.00
#
_symmetry.space_group_name_H-M   'P 1'
#
loop_
_entity.id
_entity.type
_entity.pdbx_description
1 polymer ?
#
loop_
_entity_poly.entity_id
_entity_poly.type
_entity_poly.pdbx_seq_one_letter_code
_entity_poly.pdbx_strand_id
1 'polypeptide(L)'
;MNEKMKAILGKHYEGHQIVSAQAAFYGLSSALLPESDFYKNKQKFLATFKVEELLLKSHFKQLGEFITEALLENSRKKKIIESNCNKALEVIKKLRETIKTTIDRQINPTIKEIKDKQPEARYNLDRSRNKFVSNLNNSAFKEIERFKSDLREKMYAYIDRGIET
;
A
#
# COMPACT_ATOMS: atom_id res chain seq x y z
N MET A 1 32.79 35.11 -5.92
CA MET A 1 32.96 33.70 -5.47
C MET A 1 31.83 32.83 -5.98
N ASN A 2 30.56 33.21 -5.80
CA ASN A 2 29.37 32.48 -6.28
C ASN A 2 29.44 32.08 -7.77
N GLU A 3 29.67 33.02 -8.68
CA GLU A 3 29.75 32.75 -10.13
C GLU A 3 30.82 31.70 -10.47
N LYS A 4 32.01 31.81 -9.85
CA LYS A 4 33.11 30.86 -10.07
C LYS A 4 32.79 29.47 -9.52
N MET A 5 32.21 29.39 -8.32
CA MET A 5 31.81 28.11 -7.74
C MET A 5 30.67 27.46 -8.53
N LYS A 6 29.69 28.26 -8.98
CA LYS A 6 28.60 27.79 -9.83
C LYS A 6 29.11 27.33 -11.20
N ALA A 7 30.14 27.95 -11.76
CA ALA A 7 30.77 27.50 -13.00
C ALA A 7 31.46 26.13 -12.84
N ILE A 8 32.11 25.85 -11.71
CA ILE A 8 32.83 24.59 -11.45
C ILE A 8 31.85 23.47 -11.05
N LEU A 9 30.93 23.76 -10.13
CA LEU A 9 30.06 22.76 -9.50
C LEU A 9 28.68 22.66 -10.17
N GLY A 10 28.35 23.59 -11.07
CA GLY A 10 27.13 23.59 -11.87
C GLY A 10 25.86 23.53 -11.02
N LYS A 11 24.95 22.63 -11.40
CA LYS A 11 23.67 22.39 -10.70
C LYS A 11 23.82 21.81 -9.29
N HIS A 12 25.03 21.37 -8.91
CA HIS A 12 25.28 20.81 -7.58
C HIS A 12 25.68 21.89 -6.58
N TYR A 13 25.88 23.13 -7.04
CA TYR A 13 26.14 24.27 -6.18
C TYR A 13 24.83 24.91 -5.69
N GLU A 14 24.58 24.80 -4.39
CA GLU A 14 23.37 25.31 -3.74
C GLU A 14 23.64 26.56 -2.89
N GLY A 15 24.77 27.24 -3.14
CA GLY A 15 25.16 28.47 -2.45
C GLY A 15 26.26 28.31 -1.41
N HIS A 16 26.50 29.37 -0.63
CA HIS A 16 27.50 29.40 0.44
C HIS A 16 27.11 30.41 1.52
N GLN A 17 27.60 30.17 2.74
CA GLN A 17 27.54 31.13 3.85
C GLN A 17 28.96 31.56 4.20
N ILE A 18 29.20 32.88 4.29
CA ILE A 18 30.50 33.44 4.68
C ILE A 18 30.48 33.74 6.17
N VAL A 19 31.55 33.35 6.86
CA VAL A 19 31.75 33.62 8.29
C VAL A 19 33.18 34.04 8.57
N SER A 20 33.37 34.86 9.60
CA SER A 20 34.69 35.16 10.15
C SER A 20 34.93 34.31 11.39
N ALA A 21 35.67 33.21 11.22
CA ALA A 21 36.00 32.30 12.32
C ALA A 21 36.76 33.00 13.45
N GLN A 22 37.66 33.92 13.12
CA GLN A 22 38.47 34.63 14.11
C GLN A 22 37.63 35.60 14.96
N ALA A 23 36.72 36.37 14.33
CA ALA A 23 35.82 37.26 15.06
C ALA A 23 34.83 36.47 15.94
N ALA A 24 34.30 35.35 15.45
CA ALA A 24 33.46 34.46 16.23
C ALA A 24 34.23 33.88 17.44
N PHE A 25 35.45 33.38 17.22
CA PHE A 25 36.30 32.81 18.26
C PHE A 25 36.60 33.80 19.38
N TYR A 26 36.99 35.03 19.04
CA TYR A 26 37.25 36.06 20.05
C TYR A 26 35.98 36.56 20.75
N GLY A 27 34.83 36.60 20.05
CA GLY A 27 33.54 36.91 20.66
C GLY A 27 33.03 35.83 21.63
N LEU A 28 33.29 34.54 21.36
CA LEU A 28 32.76 33.42 22.14
C LEU A 28 33.69 32.90 23.24
N SER A 29 35.00 33.03 23.07
CA SER A 29 35.99 32.47 24.02
C SER A 29 35.84 33.08 25.41
N SER A 30 35.54 32.29 26.43
CA SER A 30 35.39 32.79 27.81
C SER A 30 36.65 32.63 28.66
N ALA A 31 37.47 31.60 28.38
CA ALA A 31 38.67 31.28 29.14
C ALA A 31 39.88 31.13 28.22
N LEU A 32 40.68 32.20 28.10
CA LEU A 32 41.96 32.18 27.38
C LEU A 32 43.10 32.39 28.39
N LEU A 33 44.21 31.70 28.17
CA LEU A 33 45.41 31.85 29.02
C LEU A 33 45.96 33.28 28.87
N PRO A 34 46.17 34.05 29.96
CA PRO A 34 46.56 35.47 29.89
C PRO A 34 47.86 35.72 29.10
N GLU A 35 48.79 34.77 29.14
CA GLU A 35 50.09 34.88 28.47
C GLU A 35 50.05 34.49 26.98
N SER A 36 48.96 33.86 26.53
CA SER A 36 48.82 33.39 25.15
C SER A 36 48.63 34.54 24.16
N ASP A 37 49.09 34.32 22.93
CA ASP A 37 48.86 35.26 21.83
C ASP A 37 47.37 35.39 21.50
N PHE A 38 46.56 34.35 21.74
CA PHE A 38 45.11 34.43 21.59
C PHE A 38 44.48 35.43 22.56
N TYR A 39 44.91 35.45 23.83
CA TYR A 39 44.42 36.42 24.81
C TYR A 39 44.84 37.84 24.41
N LYS A 40 46.13 38.06 24.09
CA LYS A 40 46.64 39.36 23.64
C LYS A 40 45.91 39.88 22.41
N ASN A 41 45.68 39.02 21.41
CA ASN A 41 44.97 39.39 20.20
C ASN A 41 43.49 39.65 20.46
N LYS A 42 42.82 38.85 21.30
CA LYS A 42 41.44 39.13 21.72
C LYS A 42 41.32 40.54 22.31
N GLN A 43 42.23 40.93 23.20
CA GLN A 43 42.22 42.27 23.79
C GLN A 43 42.37 43.38 22.75
N LYS A 44 43.20 43.18 21.71
CA LYS A 44 43.31 44.14 20.60
C LYS A 44 42.00 44.31 19.83
N PHE A 45 41.25 43.23 19.61
CA PHE A 45 39.94 43.31 18.96
C PHE A 45 38.91 44.00 19.86
N LEU A 46 38.93 43.70 21.17
CA LEU A 46 38.02 44.29 22.15
C LEU A 46 38.29 45.77 22.45
N ALA A 47 39.51 46.25 22.17
CA ALA A 47 39.82 47.68 22.21
C ALA A 47 39.06 48.49 21.15
N THR A 48 38.63 47.84 20.05
CA THR A 48 37.95 48.49 18.91
C THR A 48 36.48 48.12 18.80
N PHE A 49 36.11 46.89 19.17
CA PHE A 49 34.75 46.36 19.00
C PHE A 49 34.24 45.72 20.29
N LYS A 50 32.96 45.90 20.57
CA LYS A 50 32.31 45.14 21.66
C LYS A 50 32.15 43.66 21.28
N VAL A 51 31.98 42.80 22.28
CA VAL A 51 31.78 41.36 22.08
C VAL A 51 30.59 41.08 21.15
N GLU A 52 29.49 41.79 21.37
CA GLU A 52 28.27 41.64 20.57
C GLU A 52 28.50 42.06 19.11
N GLU A 53 29.31 43.10 18.88
CA GLU A 53 29.66 43.56 17.53
C GLU A 53 30.58 42.56 16.82
N LEU A 54 31.52 41.94 17.53
CA LEU A 54 32.35 40.85 16.99
C LEU A 54 31.48 39.66 16.57
N LEU A 55 30.55 39.25 17.42
CA LEU A 55 29.63 38.15 17.11
C LEU A 55 28.72 38.50 15.93
N LEU A 56 28.18 39.71 15.86
CA LEU A 56 27.36 40.17 14.75
C LEU A 56 28.15 40.19 13.42
N LYS A 57 29.34 40.79 13.43
CA LYS A 57 30.24 40.87 12.25
C LYS A 57 30.82 39.52 11.84
N SER A 58 30.88 38.55 12.75
CA SER A 58 31.35 37.20 12.44
C SER A 58 30.38 36.39 11.59
N HIS A 59 29.12 36.81 11.53
CA HIS A 59 28.01 36.06 10.97
C HIS A 59 27.77 34.68 11.60
N PHE A 60 28.24 34.47 12.83
CA PHE A 60 28.17 33.17 13.49
C PHE A 60 26.73 32.73 13.79
N LYS A 61 25.85 33.68 14.17
CA LYS A 61 24.43 33.37 14.38
C LYS A 61 23.75 32.94 13.07
N GLN A 62 24.01 33.67 11.99
CA GLN A 62 23.50 33.34 10.65
C GLN A 62 24.02 31.98 10.15
N LEU A 63 25.22 31.55 10.56
CA LEU A 63 25.71 30.20 10.28
C LEU A 63 24.87 29.14 10.99
N GLY A 64 24.50 29.37 12.25
CA GLY A 64 23.61 28.49 12.99
C GLY A 64 22.27 28.32 12.29
N GLU A 65 21.62 29.43 11.95
CA GLU A 65 20.35 29.48 11.21
C GLU A 65 20.47 28.79 9.83
N PHE A 66 21.55 29.05 9.10
CA PHE A 66 21.82 28.40 7.81
C PHE A 66 21.94 26.87 7.94
N ILE A 67 22.61 26.37 8.98
CA ILE A 67 22.75 24.92 9.20
C ILE A 67 21.39 24.31 9.55
N THR A 68 20.63 24.90 10.48
CA THR A 68 19.39 24.31 10.97
C THR A 68 18.23 24.42 10.00
N GLU A 69 18.10 25.57 9.34
CA GLU A 69 16.95 25.88 8.47
C GLU A 69 17.29 25.58 7.02
N ALA A 70 18.32 26.22 6.45
CA ALA A 70 18.61 26.09 5.03
C ALA A 70 19.24 24.73 4.65
N LEU A 71 20.14 24.18 5.45
CA LEU A 71 20.82 22.92 5.12
C LEU A 71 20.04 21.69 5.60
N LEU A 72 19.59 21.70 6.87
CA LEU A 72 18.90 20.55 7.46
C LEU A 72 17.48 20.37 6.92
N GLU A 73 16.68 21.43 6.76
CA GLU A 73 15.33 21.27 6.20
C GLU A 73 15.37 20.86 4.73
N ASN A 74 16.22 21.50 3.91
CA ASN A 74 16.31 21.14 2.49
C ASN A 74 16.81 19.70 2.28
N SER A 75 17.73 19.22 3.12
CA SER A 75 18.22 17.84 3.04
C SER A 75 17.21 16.82 3.56
N ARG A 76 16.57 17.06 4.72
CA ARG A 76 15.61 16.12 5.32
C ARG A 76 14.26 16.14 4.62
N LYS A 77 13.64 17.32 4.48
CA LYS A 77 12.25 17.45 4.02
C LYS A 77 12.12 17.14 2.55
N LYS A 78 13.05 17.61 1.72
CA LYS A 78 12.95 17.40 0.27
C LYS A 78 13.45 16.01 -0.12
N LYS A 79 14.72 15.68 0.14
CA LYS A 79 15.31 14.44 -0.40
C LYS A 79 14.77 13.16 0.24
N ILE A 80 14.61 13.11 1.56
CA ILE A 80 14.20 11.87 2.24
C ILE A 80 12.72 11.60 2.00
N ILE A 81 11.86 12.60 2.19
CA ILE A 81 10.42 12.43 1.99
C ILE A 81 10.13 12.15 0.51
N GLU A 82 10.70 12.92 -0.42
CA GLU A 82 10.49 12.71 -1.86
C GLU A 82 11.00 11.34 -2.32
N SER A 83 12.19 10.92 -1.85
CA SER A 83 12.71 9.57 -2.15
C SER A 83 11.78 8.48 -1.62
N ASN A 84 11.29 8.63 -0.39
CA ASN A 84 10.38 7.66 0.22
C ASN A 84 9.02 7.62 -0.49
N CYS A 85 8.46 8.77 -0.85
CA CYS A 85 7.24 8.88 -1.64
C CYS A 85 7.42 8.21 -3.02
N ASN A 86 8.55 8.43 -3.68
CA ASN A 86 8.85 7.79 -4.96
C ASN A 86 8.95 6.27 -4.82
N LYS A 87 9.58 5.77 -3.76
CA LYS A 87 9.62 4.31 -3.47
C LYS A 87 8.22 3.75 -3.23
N ALA A 88 7.41 4.43 -2.41
CA ALA A 88 6.03 4.03 -2.15
C ALA A 88 5.18 4.02 -3.43
N LEU A 89 5.33 5.05 -4.27
CA LEU A 89 4.64 5.15 -5.55
C LEU A 89 4.99 3.98 -6.48
N GLU A 90 6.25 3.58 -6.56
CA GLU A 90 6.67 2.43 -7.38
C GLU A 90 6.08 1.10 -6.87
N VAL A 91 5.97 0.91 -5.55
CA VAL A 91 5.29 -0.25 -4.97
C VAL A 91 3.80 -0.25 -5.34
N ILE A 92 3.13 0.90 -5.21
CA ILE A 92 1.71 1.05 -5.56
C ILE A 92 1.47 0.77 -7.05
N LYS A 93 2.34 1.28 -7.94
CA LYS A 93 2.25 1.01 -9.38
C LYS A 93 2.35 -0.49 -9.68
N LYS A 94 3.34 -1.18 -9.08
CA LYS A 94 3.50 -2.64 -9.25
C LYS A 94 2.27 -3.39 -8.75
N LEU A 95 1.77 -3.05 -7.57
CA LEU A 95 0.56 -3.64 -7.01
C LEU A 95 -0.63 -3.47 -7.95
N ARG A 96 -0.83 -2.27 -8.51
CA ARG A 96 -1.90 -1.98 -9.47
C ARG A 96 -1.81 -2.87 -10.72
N GLU A 97 -0.62 -3.01 -11.30
CA GLU A 97 -0.43 -3.87 -12.49
C GLU A 97 -0.67 -5.36 -12.17
N THR A 98 -0.26 -5.82 -10.98
CA THR A 98 -0.53 -7.19 -10.52
C THR A 98 -2.03 -7.42 -10.37
N ILE A 99 -2.75 -6.52 -9.68
CA ILE A 99 -4.21 -6.62 -9.50
C ILE A 99 -4.91 -6.67 -10.85
N LYS A 100 -4.57 -5.77 -11.77
CA LYS A 100 -5.13 -5.75 -13.14
C LYS A 100 -4.90 -7.08 -13.84
N THR A 101 -3.67 -7.59 -13.81
CA THR A 101 -3.30 -8.85 -14.43
C THR A 101 -4.07 -10.04 -13.85
N THR A 102 -4.24 -10.10 -12.52
CA THR A 102 -5.00 -11.15 -11.86
C THR A 102 -6.49 -11.11 -12.23
N ILE A 103 -7.08 -9.92 -12.29
CA ILE A 103 -8.47 -9.75 -12.73
C ILE A 103 -8.63 -10.28 -14.16
N ASP A 104 -7.77 -9.82 -15.08
CA ASP A 104 -7.88 -10.14 -16.50
C ASP A 104 -7.60 -11.62 -16.80
N ARG A 105 -6.61 -12.22 -16.14
CA ARG A 105 -6.17 -13.59 -16.45
C ARG A 105 -6.86 -14.68 -15.67
N GLN A 106 -7.41 -14.39 -14.50
CA GLN A 106 -7.97 -15.40 -13.61
C GLN A 106 -9.44 -15.13 -13.32
N ILE A 107 -9.76 -13.96 -12.77
CA ILE A 107 -11.12 -13.68 -12.30
C ILE A 107 -12.11 -13.62 -13.47
N ASN A 108 -11.81 -12.88 -14.54
CA ASN A 108 -12.70 -12.74 -15.69
C ASN A 108 -12.98 -14.09 -16.39
N PRO A 109 -11.96 -14.93 -16.70
CA PRO A 109 -12.20 -16.26 -17.26
C PRO A 109 -13.00 -17.18 -16.34
N THR A 110 -12.72 -17.19 -15.03
CA THR A 110 -13.47 -18.03 -14.09
C THR A 110 -14.93 -17.61 -14.00
N ILE A 111 -15.23 -16.30 -13.97
CA ILE A 111 -16.61 -15.79 -14.02
C ILE A 111 -17.30 -16.26 -15.30
N LYS A 112 -16.61 -16.18 -16.45
CA LYS A 112 -17.14 -16.63 -17.73
C LYS A 112 -17.44 -18.13 -17.71
N GLU A 113 -16.51 -18.95 -17.27
CA GLU A 113 -16.68 -20.41 -17.21
C GLU A 113 -17.86 -20.82 -16.32
N ILE A 114 -18.02 -20.16 -15.16
CA ILE A 114 -19.15 -20.41 -14.28
C ILE A 114 -20.48 -20.04 -14.97
N LYS A 115 -20.52 -18.89 -15.65
CA LYS A 115 -21.71 -18.47 -16.41
C LYS A 115 -22.03 -19.44 -17.54
N ASP A 116 -21.02 -19.90 -18.27
CA ASP A 116 -21.18 -20.82 -19.40
C ASP A 116 -21.70 -22.20 -18.93
N LYS A 117 -21.29 -22.67 -17.74
CA LYS A 117 -21.73 -23.95 -17.16
C LYS A 117 -23.09 -23.90 -16.46
N GLN A 118 -23.56 -22.73 -16.05
CA GLN A 118 -24.79 -22.57 -15.27
C GLN A 118 -26.06 -23.08 -16.02
N PRO A 119 -26.26 -22.83 -17.33
CA PRO A 119 -27.40 -23.37 -18.08
C PRO A 119 -27.41 -24.90 -18.15
N GLU A 120 -26.25 -25.52 -18.34
CA GLU A 120 -26.14 -26.99 -18.41
C GLU A 120 -26.50 -27.62 -17.07
N ALA A 121 -25.98 -27.09 -15.96
CA ALA A 121 -26.32 -27.55 -14.62
C ALA A 121 -27.83 -27.44 -14.37
N ARG A 122 -28.45 -26.32 -14.76
CA ARG A 122 -29.91 -26.13 -14.66
C ARG A 122 -30.68 -27.15 -15.51
N TYR A 123 -30.29 -27.34 -16.76
CA TYR A 123 -30.92 -28.31 -17.66
C TYR A 123 -30.84 -29.74 -17.10
N ASN A 124 -29.68 -30.14 -16.57
CA ASN A 124 -29.49 -31.47 -16.00
C ASN A 124 -30.35 -31.69 -14.75
N LEU A 125 -30.53 -30.66 -13.91
CA LEU A 125 -31.44 -30.71 -12.77
C LEU A 125 -32.90 -30.85 -13.22
N ASP A 126 -33.34 -30.04 -14.17
CA ASP A 126 -34.71 -30.09 -14.72
C ASP A 126 -34.99 -31.46 -15.37
N ARG A 127 -34.02 -32.00 -16.12
CA ARG A 127 -34.10 -33.33 -16.73
C ARG A 127 -34.20 -34.43 -15.68
N SER A 128 -33.37 -34.36 -14.63
CA SER A 128 -33.39 -35.32 -13.52
C SER A 128 -34.74 -35.30 -12.80
N ARG A 129 -35.27 -34.11 -12.51
CA ARG A 129 -36.60 -33.92 -11.93
C ARG A 129 -37.69 -34.57 -12.78
N ASN A 130 -37.72 -34.28 -14.08
CA ASN A 130 -38.75 -34.81 -14.98
C ASN A 130 -38.69 -36.34 -15.07
N LYS A 131 -37.47 -36.91 -15.12
CA LYS A 131 -37.27 -38.36 -15.09
C LYS A 131 -37.76 -38.98 -13.77
N PHE A 132 -37.48 -38.34 -12.65
CA PHE A 132 -37.95 -38.78 -11.34
C PHE A 132 -39.48 -38.78 -11.25
N VAL A 133 -40.14 -37.71 -11.70
CA VAL A 133 -41.62 -37.62 -11.72
C VAL A 133 -42.23 -38.70 -12.62
N SER A 134 -41.65 -38.92 -13.81
CA SER A 134 -42.13 -39.98 -14.72
C SER A 134 -42.01 -41.37 -14.10
N ASN A 135 -40.86 -41.66 -13.46
CA ASN A 135 -40.65 -42.94 -12.78
C ASN A 135 -41.62 -43.14 -11.62
N LEU A 136 -41.88 -42.10 -10.81
CA LEU A 136 -42.87 -42.15 -9.73
C LEU A 136 -44.28 -42.43 -10.26
N ASN A 137 -44.71 -41.72 -11.30
CA ASN A 137 -46.04 -41.93 -11.90
C ASN A 137 -46.19 -43.36 -12.42
N ASN A 138 -45.16 -43.88 -13.11
CA ASN A 138 -45.15 -45.26 -13.60
C ASN A 138 -45.18 -46.28 -12.46
N SER A 139 -44.46 -46.01 -11.37
CA SER A 139 -44.48 -46.87 -10.18
C SER A 139 -45.85 -46.87 -9.51
N ALA A 140 -46.45 -45.69 -9.31
CA ALA A 140 -47.78 -45.57 -8.72
C ALA A 140 -48.84 -46.29 -9.57
N PHE A 141 -48.79 -46.14 -10.89
CA PHE A 141 -49.68 -46.86 -11.80
C PHE A 141 -49.53 -48.37 -11.68
N LYS A 142 -48.30 -48.89 -11.65
CA LYS A 142 -48.04 -50.33 -11.46
C LYS A 142 -48.60 -50.86 -10.14
N GLU A 143 -48.43 -50.13 -9.04
CA GLU A 143 -48.97 -50.52 -7.74
C GLU A 143 -50.50 -50.49 -7.71
N ILE A 144 -51.13 -49.50 -8.36
CA ILE A 144 -52.59 -49.46 -8.51
C ILE A 144 -53.11 -50.66 -9.31
N GLU A 145 -52.48 -51.00 -10.43
CA GLU A 145 -52.89 -52.17 -11.24
C GLU A 145 -52.67 -53.49 -10.50
N ARG A 146 -51.58 -53.62 -9.72
CA ARG A 146 -51.37 -54.76 -8.81
C ARG A 146 -52.50 -54.88 -7.80
N PHE A 147 -52.80 -53.79 -7.09
CA PHE A 147 -53.88 -53.77 -6.10
C PHE A 147 -55.24 -54.18 -6.70
N LYS A 148 -55.58 -53.67 -7.90
CA LYS A 148 -56.81 -54.06 -8.61
C LYS A 148 -56.82 -55.55 -8.96
N SER A 149 -55.71 -56.09 -9.45
CA SER A 149 -55.58 -57.51 -9.78
C SER A 149 -55.76 -58.38 -8.55
N ASP A 150 -55.05 -58.07 -7.46
CA ASP A 150 -55.12 -58.81 -6.20
C ASP A 150 -56.54 -58.79 -5.60
N LEU A 151 -57.22 -57.64 -5.67
CA LEU A 151 -58.62 -57.54 -5.23
C LEU A 151 -59.54 -58.44 -6.06
N ARG A 152 -59.39 -58.43 -7.39
CA ARG A 152 -60.19 -59.25 -8.29
C ARG A 152 -59.99 -60.75 -8.03
N GLU A 153 -58.74 -61.16 -7.85
CA GLU A 153 -58.40 -62.54 -7.50
C GLU A 153 -59.05 -62.97 -6.19
N LYS A 154 -58.96 -62.12 -5.15
CA LYS A 154 -59.64 -62.37 -3.86
C LYS A 154 -61.16 -62.46 -4.00
N MET A 155 -61.77 -61.60 -4.82
CA MET A 155 -63.21 -61.63 -5.07
C MET A 155 -63.66 -62.93 -5.75
N TYR A 156 -62.95 -63.36 -6.80
CA TYR A 156 -63.26 -64.63 -7.46
C TYR A 156 -63.07 -65.83 -6.53
N ALA A 157 -61.97 -65.86 -5.77
CA ALA A 157 -61.74 -66.91 -4.77
C ALA A 157 -62.83 -66.95 -3.68
N TYR A 158 -63.42 -65.81 -3.32
CA TYR A 158 -64.54 -65.75 -2.37
C TYR A 158 -65.85 -66.27 -2.98
N ILE A 159 -66.16 -65.87 -4.22
CA ILE A 159 -67.34 -66.34 -4.96
C ILE A 159 -67.28 -67.86 -5.13
N ASP A 160 -66.14 -68.40 -5.56
CA ASP A 160 -65.97 -69.85 -5.78
C ASP A 160 -66.18 -70.65 -4.49
N ARG A 161 -65.73 -70.15 -3.32
CA ARG A 161 -65.97 -70.80 -2.02
C ARG A 161 -67.43 -70.74 -1.55
N GLY A 162 -68.23 -69.80 -2.06
CA GLY A 162 -69.66 -69.68 -1.73
C GLY A 162 -70.58 -70.55 -2.59
N ILE A 163 -70.04 -71.23 -3.61
CA ILE A 163 -70.78 -72.10 -4.55
C ILE A 163 -70.61 -73.60 -4.20
N GLU A 164 -69.95 -73.93 -3.08
CA GLU A 164 -70.01 -75.28 -2.50
C GLU A 164 -71.39 -75.51 -1.82
N THR A 165 -72.40 -75.80 -2.64
CA THR A 165 -73.63 -76.53 -2.26
C THR A 165 -73.47 -78.03 -2.50
#